data_AF-A0A135VQJ6-F1
#
_entry.id   AF-A0A135VQJ6-F1
#
_cell.length_a   1.000
_cell.length_b   1.000
_cell.length_c   1.000
_cell.angle_alpha   90.00
_cell.angle_beta   90.00
_cell.angle_gamma   90.00
#
_symmetry.space_group_name_H-M   'P 1'
#
loop_
_entity.id
_entity.type
_entity.pdbx_description
1 polymer ?
#
loop_
_entity_poly.entity_id
_entity_poly.type
_entity_poly.pdbx_seq_one_letter_code
_entity_poly.pdbx_strand_id
1 'polypeptide(L)'
;MTEEPPKEEIEKPSPPLGRPFNPLATYAIYTGLVLIGYILFWLFSYPALIAFTMFFVIILVQDTQHIVKTYEVSFAKKAAVVNLCYSLIFFIVLVVNGIALSIGLPPPILPEIRELATWSPLYILGGTFGMANIKRMYGPRRTGFQYP
;
A
#
# COMPACT_ATOMS: atom_id res chain seq x y z
N MET A 1 -54.56 15.76 -19.66
CA MET A 1 -53.43 16.05 -18.76
C MET A 1 -52.96 14.71 -18.23
N THR A 2 -51.90 14.17 -18.82
CA THR A 2 -51.29 12.90 -18.40
C THR A 2 -50.30 13.24 -17.29
N GLU A 3 -50.63 12.85 -16.05
CA GLU A 3 -49.71 12.94 -14.92
C GLU A 3 -48.63 11.86 -15.11
N GLU A 4 -47.39 12.28 -15.32
CA GLU A 4 -46.23 11.38 -15.27
C GLU A 4 -46.07 10.88 -13.83
N PRO A 5 -45.88 9.57 -13.60
CA PRO A 5 -45.68 9.06 -12.26
C PRO A 5 -44.36 9.59 -11.67
N PRO A 6 -44.26 9.71 -10.34
CA PRO A 6 -43.09 10.29 -9.69
C PRO A 6 -41.84 9.47 -10.03
N LYS A 7 -40.81 10.12 -10.57
CA LYS A 7 -39.48 9.51 -10.70
C LYS A 7 -39.00 9.15 -9.31
N GLU A 8 -38.97 7.86 -9.01
CA GLU A 8 -38.27 7.31 -7.85
C GLU A 8 -36.84 7.85 -7.89
N GLU A 9 -36.49 8.71 -6.91
CA GLU A 9 -35.12 9.10 -6.66
C GLU A 9 -34.35 7.82 -6.37
N ILE A 10 -33.49 7.41 -7.31
CA ILE A 10 -32.53 6.33 -7.13
C ILE A 10 -31.67 6.73 -5.93
N GLU A 11 -31.99 6.15 -4.78
CA GLU A 11 -31.27 6.31 -3.53
C GLU A 11 -29.80 6.01 -3.81
N LYS A 12 -28.95 7.05 -3.84
CA LYS A 12 -27.51 6.85 -3.98
C LYS A 12 -27.08 5.90 -2.87
N PRO A 13 -26.40 4.78 -3.17
CA PRO A 13 -26.00 3.83 -2.15
C PRO A 13 -25.21 4.58 -1.09
N SER A 14 -25.76 4.60 0.13
CA SER A 14 -25.14 5.26 1.27
C SER A 14 -23.74 4.65 1.44
N PRO A 15 -22.68 5.47 1.54
CA PRO A 15 -21.33 4.95 1.60
C PRO A 15 -21.24 4.01 2.81
N PRO A 16 -20.67 2.80 2.65
CA PRO A 16 -20.57 1.88 3.75
C PRO A 16 -19.82 2.59 4.89
N LEU A 17 -20.46 2.75 6.07
CA LEU A 17 -19.80 3.09 7.33
C LEU A 17 -18.50 2.28 7.40
N GLY A 18 -17.37 2.99 7.28
CA GLY A 18 -16.04 2.41 7.34
C GLY A 18 -15.85 1.74 8.70
N ARG A 19 -15.21 0.57 8.72
CA ARG A 19 -14.89 -0.10 9.99
C ARG A 19 -13.97 0.80 10.82
N PRO A 20 -14.14 0.87 12.15
CA PRO A 20 -13.27 1.68 13.01
C PRO A 20 -11.82 1.27 12.78
N PHE A 21 -10.96 2.24 12.44
CA PHE A 21 -9.53 2.06 12.23
C PHE A 21 -8.81 2.17 13.58
N ASN A 22 -7.93 1.22 13.90
CA ASN A 22 -7.06 1.33 15.07
C ASN A 22 -5.68 1.83 14.60
N PRO A 23 -5.41 3.15 14.66
CA PRO A 23 -4.14 3.71 14.22
C PRO A 23 -2.96 3.15 15.01
N LEU A 24 -3.13 2.96 16.32
CA LEU A 24 -2.04 2.52 17.22
C LEU A 24 -1.53 1.12 16.85
N ALA A 25 -2.44 0.18 16.61
CA ALA A 25 -2.06 -1.16 16.17
C ALA A 25 -1.34 -1.13 14.81
N THR A 26 -1.78 -0.26 13.90
CA THR A 26 -1.18 -0.10 12.57
C THR A 26 0.25 0.47 12.68
N TYR A 27 0.44 1.49 13.52
CA TYR A 27 1.75 2.07 13.77
C TYR A 27 2.70 1.07 14.46
N ALA A 28 2.21 0.28 15.42
CA ALA A 28 3.03 -0.73 16.08
C ALA A 28 3.54 -1.79 15.07
N ILE A 29 2.69 -2.26 14.16
CA ILE A 29 3.11 -3.19 13.10
C ILE A 29 4.10 -2.50 12.15
N TYR A 30 3.82 -1.26 11.73
CA TYR A 30 4.72 -0.50 10.86
C TYR A 30 6.11 -0.36 11.48
N THR A 31 6.19 0.09 12.73
CA THR A 31 7.46 0.21 13.47
C THR A 31 8.16 -1.14 13.59
N GLY A 32 7.44 -2.22 13.89
CA GLY A 32 8.02 -3.57 13.94
C GLY A 32 8.62 -4.02 12.62
N LEU A 33 7.92 -3.81 11.50
CA LEU A 33 8.42 -4.15 10.16
C LEU A 33 9.65 -3.32 9.77
N VAL A 34 9.67 -2.04 10.13
CA VAL A 34 10.83 -1.17 9.90
C VAL A 34 12.03 -1.66 10.70
N LEU A 35 11.84 -2.01 11.98
CA LEU A 35 12.92 -2.56 12.82
C LEU A 35 13.46 -3.88 12.25
N ILE A 36 12.59 -4.77 11.78
CA ILE A 36 13.01 -6.00 11.08
C ILE A 36 13.85 -5.66 9.85
N GLY A 37 13.41 -4.69 9.04
CA GLY A 37 14.17 -4.21 7.89
C GLY A 37 15.57 -3.70 8.28
N TYR A 38 15.69 -2.93 9.36
CA TYR A 38 16.98 -2.47 9.88
C TYR A 38 17.86 -3.62 10.37
N ILE A 39 17.30 -4.61 11.07
CA ILE A 39 18.05 -5.79 11.52
C ILE A 39 18.58 -6.58 10.32
N LEU A 40 17.75 -6.80 9.30
CA LEU A 40 18.15 -7.48 8.07
C LEU A 40 19.23 -6.71 7.31
N PHE A 41 19.10 -5.39 7.23
CA PHE A 41 20.11 -4.52 6.65
C PHE A 41 21.42 -4.59 7.43
N TRP A 42 21.38 -4.59 8.76
CA TRP A 42 22.59 -4.68 9.58
C TRP A 42 23.32 -6.02 9.40
N LEU A 43 22.58 -7.13 9.29
CA LEU A 43 23.16 -8.47 9.15
C LEU A 43 23.66 -8.78 7.72
N PHE A 44 22.92 -8.33 6.70
CA PHE A 44 23.09 -8.78 5.31
C PHE A 44 23.08 -7.66 4.27
N SER A 45 23.13 -6.39 4.72
CA SER A 45 23.12 -5.19 3.88
C SER A 45 21.88 -5.09 2.96
N TYR A 46 22.00 -4.35 1.85
CA TYR A 46 20.92 -4.08 0.91
C TYR A 46 20.29 -5.33 0.28
N PRO A 47 21.00 -6.43 -0.03
CA PRO A 47 20.37 -7.63 -0.60
C PRO A 47 19.21 -8.18 0.24
N ALA A 48 19.36 -8.30 1.55
CA ALA A 48 18.26 -8.76 2.41
C ALA A 48 17.14 -7.72 2.52
N LEU A 49 17.48 -6.43 2.55
CA LEU A 49 16.49 -5.35 2.57
C LEU A 49 15.65 -5.31 1.28
N ILE A 50 16.28 -5.55 0.12
CA ILE A 50 15.62 -5.69 -1.18
C ILE A 50 14.68 -6.90 -1.17
N ALA A 51 15.15 -8.07 -0.72
CA ALA A 51 14.32 -9.28 -0.66
C ALA A 51 13.11 -9.08 0.27
N PHE A 52 13.33 -8.49 1.44
CA PHE A 52 12.28 -8.16 2.40
C PHE A 52 11.24 -7.21 1.81
N THR A 53 11.67 -6.12 1.20
CA THR A 53 10.74 -5.13 0.60
C THR A 53 10.04 -5.65 -0.66
N MET A 54 10.70 -6.52 -1.44
CA MET A 54 10.11 -7.20 -2.59
C MET A 54 8.86 -7.99 -2.21
N PHE A 55 8.87 -8.66 -1.04
CA PHE A 55 7.68 -9.34 -0.52
C PHE A 55 6.47 -8.39 -0.39
N PHE A 56 6.67 -7.19 0.15
CA PHE A 56 5.61 -6.18 0.26
C PHE A 56 5.17 -5.62 -1.10
N VAL A 57 6.10 -5.47 -2.05
CA VAL A 57 5.75 -5.08 -3.42
C VAL A 57 4.86 -6.13 -4.08
N ILE A 58 5.14 -7.42 -3.89
CA ILE A 58 4.29 -8.51 -4.40
C ILE A 58 2.88 -8.40 -3.79
N ILE A 59 2.78 -8.20 -2.47
CA ILE A 59 1.50 -7.98 -1.78
C ILE A 59 0.76 -6.78 -2.38
N LEU A 60 1.45 -5.66 -2.62
CA LEU A 60 0.85 -4.47 -3.23
C LEU A 60 0.29 -4.72 -4.62
N VAL A 61 1.01 -5.47 -5.45
CA VAL A 61 0.56 -5.81 -6.80
C VAL A 61 -0.71 -6.66 -6.70
N GLN A 62 -0.71 -7.69 -5.86
CA GLN A 62 -1.86 -8.56 -5.66
C GLN A 62 -3.08 -7.79 -5.13
N ASP A 63 -2.88 -6.95 -4.10
CA ASP A 63 -3.94 -6.13 -3.51
C ASP A 63 -4.49 -5.11 -4.51
N THR A 64 -3.62 -4.44 -5.27
CA THR A 64 -4.05 -3.50 -6.31
C THR A 64 -4.89 -4.20 -7.36
N GLN A 65 -4.44 -5.35 -7.85
CA GLN A 65 -5.20 -6.13 -8.83
C GLN A 65 -6.57 -6.55 -8.28
N HIS A 66 -6.62 -6.99 -7.03
CA HIS A 66 -7.87 -7.34 -6.38
C HIS A 66 -8.82 -6.14 -6.30
N ILE A 67 -8.36 -4.99 -5.82
CA ILE A 67 -9.18 -3.78 -5.66
C ILE A 67 -9.69 -3.26 -6.99
N VAL A 68 -8.82 -3.17 -8.01
CA VAL A 68 -9.20 -2.69 -9.34
C VAL A 68 -10.31 -3.54 -9.95
N LYS A 69 -10.25 -4.86 -9.75
CA LYS A 69 -11.24 -5.81 -10.26
C LYS A 69 -12.54 -5.84 -9.45
N THR A 70 -12.46 -5.78 -8.12
CA THR A 70 -13.60 -6.11 -7.25
C THR A 70 -14.31 -4.91 -6.63
N TYR A 71 -13.67 -3.75 -6.52
CA TYR A 71 -14.26 -2.62 -5.82
C TYR A 71 -15.09 -1.80 -6.80
N GLU A 72 -16.20 -1.22 -6.37
CA GLU A 72 -17.04 -0.39 -7.24
C GLU A 72 -16.58 1.08 -7.23
N VAL A 73 -16.02 1.52 -6.10
CA VAL A 73 -15.63 2.92 -5.87
C VAL A 73 -14.39 3.28 -6.70
N SER A 74 -14.55 4.21 -7.64
CA SER A 74 -13.47 4.66 -8.54
C SER A 74 -12.29 5.29 -7.79
N PHE A 75 -12.55 6.00 -6.70
CA PHE A 75 -11.52 6.55 -5.82
C PHE A 75 -10.61 5.46 -5.24
N ALA A 76 -11.18 4.36 -4.75
CA ALA A 76 -10.43 3.25 -4.17
C ALA A 76 -9.47 2.63 -5.21
N LYS A 77 -9.93 2.46 -6.46
CA LYS A 77 -9.10 1.95 -7.56
C LYS A 77 -7.93 2.88 -7.86
N LYS A 78 -8.21 4.17 -8.02
CA LYS A 78 -7.17 5.17 -8.32
C LYS A 78 -6.15 5.26 -7.20
N ALA A 79 -6.60 5.32 -5.95
CA ALA A 79 -5.73 5.37 -4.78
C ALA A 79 -4.86 4.10 -4.65
N ALA A 80 -5.40 2.92 -4.97
CA ALA A 80 -4.63 1.67 -4.98
C ALA A 80 -3.50 1.72 -6.03
N VAL A 81 -3.81 2.16 -7.24
CA VAL A 81 -2.79 2.31 -8.31
C VAL A 81 -1.72 3.34 -7.92
N VAL A 82 -2.11 4.48 -7.32
CA VAL A 82 -1.15 5.48 -6.85
C VAL A 82 -0.22 4.90 -5.78
N ASN A 83 -0.74 4.18 -4.80
CA ASN A 83 0.07 3.53 -3.77
C ASN A 83 1.06 2.51 -4.37
N LEU A 84 0.63 1.73 -5.36
CA LEU A 84 1.50 0.79 -6.07
C LEU A 84 2.61 1.52 -6.84
N CYS A 85 2.26 2.51 -7.68
CA CYS A 85 3.24 3.27 -8.46
C CYS A 85 4.26 3.97 -7.56
N TYR A 86 3.79 4.62 -6.50
CA TYR A 86 4.64 5.25 -5.50
C TYR A 86 5.63 4.25 -4.88
N SER A 87 5.14 3.09 -4.45
CA SER A 87 5.98 2.06 -3.85
C SER A 87 6.97 1.46 -4.84
N LEU A 88 6.58 1.28 -6.10
CA LEU A 88 7.46 0.78 -7.16
C LEU A 88 8.61 1.74 -7.47
N ILE A 89 8.34 3.05 -7.47
CA ILE A 89 9.40 4.07 -7.65
C ILE A 89 10.45 3.91 -6.55
N PHE A 90 10.04 3.86 -5.28
CA PHE A 90 10.97 3.70 -4.17
C PHE A 90 11.63 2.31 -4.14
N PHE A 91 10.96 1.28 -4.63
CA PHE A 91 11.59 -0.04 -4.78
C PHE A 91 12.70 -0.02 -5.84
N ILE A 92 12.48 0.64 -6.98
CA ILE A 92 13.53 0.83 -8.00
C ILE A 92 14.70 1.61 -7.41
N VAL A 93 14.43 2.68 -6.67
CA VAL A 93 15.46 3.46 -5.96
C VAL A 93 16.27 2.58 -5.01
N LEU A 94 15.59 1.78 -4.18
CA LEU A 94 16.24 0.84 -3.26
C LEU A 94 17.12 -0.17 -3.99
N VAL A 95 16.61 -0.79 -5.06
CA VAL A 95 17.35 -1.82 -5.81
C VAL A 95 18.58 -1.20 -6.46
N VAL A 96 18.41 -0.11 -7.21
CA VAL A 96 19.48 0.49 -7.99
C VAL A 96 20.54 1.12 -7.08
N ASN A 97 20.14 1.94 -6.11
CA ASN A 97 21.09 2.56 -5.18
C ASN A 97 21.67 1.53 -4.20
N GLY A 98 20.85 0.60 -3.70
CA GLY A 98 21.29 -0.43 -2.76
C GLY A 98 22.31 -1.40 -3.36
N ILE A 99 22.13 -1.81 -4.62
CA ILE A 99 23.13 -2.63 -5.33
C ILE A 99 24.42 -1.84 -5.52
N ALA A 100 24.35 -0.59 -6.01
CA ALA A 100 25.53 0.25 -6.19
C ALA A 100 26.33 0.42 -4.88
N LEU A 101 25.62 0.75 -3.79
CA LEU A 101 26.23 0.89 -2.46
C LEU A 101 26.83 -0.42 -1.94
N SER A 102 26.22 -1.57 -2.25
CA SER A 102 26.75 -2.89 -1.84
C SER A 102 28.08 -3.25 -2.50
N ILE A 103 28.37 -2.68 -3.67
CA ILE A 103 29.64 -2.87 -4.39
C ILE A 103 30.59 -1.69 -4.24
N GLY A 104 30.30 -0.75 -3.32
CA GLY A 104 31.16 0.40 -3.02
C GLY A 104 31.06 1.57 -3.99
N LEU A 105 30.05 1.59 -4.87
CA LEU A 105 29.81 2.69 -5.79
C LEU A 105 28.91 3.77 -5.16
N PRO A 106 28.99 5.03 -5.63
CA PRO A 106 28.03 6.06 -5.23
C PRO A 106 26.61 5.73 -5.73
N PRO A 107 25.56 6.19 -5.03
CA PRO A 107 24.18 5.95 -5.43
C PRO A 107 23.86 6.72 -6.73
N PRO A 108 23.43 6.05 -7.81
CA PRO A 108 23.22 6.70 -9.10
C PRO A 108 21.93 7.52 -9.19
N ILE A 109 20.89 7.19 -8.41
CA ILE A 109 19.63 7.94 -8.39
C ILE A 109 19.67 8.91 -7.21
N LEU A 110 19.59 10.22 -7.50
CA LEU A 110 19.65 11.30 -6.50
C LEU A 110 20.85 11.16 -5.54
N PRO A 111 22.09 11.25 -6.07
CA PRO A 111 23.31 11.03 -5.29
C PRO A 111 23.46 11.98 -4.10
N GLU A 112 22.80 13.14 -4.13
CA GLU A 112 22.80 14.13 -3.05
C GLU A 112 22.11 13.60 -1.79
N ILE A 113 21.25 12.57 -1.92
CA ILE A 113 20.51 11.95 -0.82
C ILE A 113 21.04 10.52 -0.62
N ARG A 114 22.22 10.39 -0.02
CA ARG A 114 22.89 9.10 0.19
C ARG A 114 22.01 8.06 0.91
N GLU A 115 21.20 8.51 1.87
CA GLU A 115 20.34 7.65 2.68
C GLU A 115 19.03 7.24 2.00
N LEU A 116 18.76 7.71 0.77
CA LEU A 116 17.51 7.46 0.08
C LEU A 116 17.22 5.96 -0.10
N ALA A 117 18.26 5.16 -0.35
CA ALA A 117 18.13 3.70 -0.41
C ALA A 117 17.68 3.13 0.93
N THR A 118 18.32 3.54 2.03
CA THR A 118 18.02 3.07 3.39
C THR A 118 16.63 3.52 3.86
N TRP A 119 16.12 4.66 3.38
CA TRP A 119 14.78 5.17 3.71
C TRP A 119 13.67 4.61 2.81
N SER A 120 14.00 4.10 1.63
CA SER A 120 13.04 3.55 0.66
C SER A 120 12.05 2.52 1.24
N PRO A 121 12.44 1.60 2.16
CA PRO A 121 11.49 0.70 2.82
C PRO A 121 10.34 1.42 3.54
N LEU A 122 10.57 2.60 4.11
CA LEU A 122 9.52 3.38 4.79
C LEU A 122 8.41 3.77 3.81
N TYR A 123 8.80 4.22 2.62
CA TYR A 123 7.86 4.66 1.59
C TYR A 123 7.08 3.48 0.98
N ILE A 124 7.75 2.34 0.78
CA ILE A 124 7.14 1.09 0.30
C ILE A 124 6.14 0.56 1.34
N LEU A 125 6.53 0.57 2.62
CA LEU A 125 5.65 0.18 3.71
C LEU A 125 4.47 1.16 3.83
N GLY A 126 4.71 2.47 3.70
CA GLY A 126 3.65 3.47 3.65
C GLY A 126 2.57 3.16 2.60
N GLY A 127 2.99 2.73 1.40
CA GLY A 127 2.07 2.27 0.35
C GLY A 127 1.27 1.03 0.73
N THR A 128 1.88 0.02 1.38
CA THR A 128 1.16 -1.19 1.85
C THR A 128 0.14 -0.85 2.93
N PHE A 129 0.45 0.05 3.85
CA PHE A 129 -0.51 0.51 4.85
C PHE A 129 -1.62 1.36 4.24
N GLY A 130 -1.28 2.21 3.26
CA GLY A 130 -2.28 2.90 2.43
C GLY A 130 -3.25 1.92 1.78
N MET A 131 -2.73 0.80 1.25
CA MET A 131 -3.54 -0.27 0.67
C MET A 131 -4.46 -0.96 1.69
N ALA A 132 -3.92 -1.29 2.87
CA ALA A 132 -4.71 -1.88 3.95
C ALA A 132 -5.88 -0.97 4.38
N ASN A 133 -5.65 0.35 4.41
CA ASN A 133 -6.67 1.34 4.70
C ASN A 133 -7.75 1.39 3.62
N ILE A 134 -7.39 1.38 2.33
CA ILE A 134 -8.36 1.31 1.22
C ILE A 134 -9.23 0.06 1.36
N LYS A 135 -8.61 -1.11 1.62
CA LYS A 135 -9.36 -2.36 1.80
C LYS A 135 -10.33 -2.30 2.96
N ARG A 136 -9.94 -1.66 4.07
CA ARG A 136 -10.77 -1.55 5.27
C ARG A 136 -11.95 -0.59 5.09
N MET A 137 -11.75 0.50 4.34
CA MET A 137 -12.76 1.55 4.13
C MET A 137 -13.73 1.22 3.00
N TYR A 138 -13.23 0.68 1.88
CA TYR A 138 -13.99 0.51 0.64
C TYR A 138 -14.20 -0.95 0.24
N GLY A 139 -13.68 -1.89 1.03
CA GLY A 139 -13.83 -3.31 0.74
C GLY A 139 -15.29 -3.75 0.74
N PRO A 140 -15.64 -4.78 -0.06
CA PRO A 140 -16.98 -5.36 -0.03
C PRO A 140 -17.34 -5.72 1.41
N ARG A 141 -18.48 -5.24 1.90
CA ARG A 141 -19.01 -5.71 3.18
C ARG A 141 -19.26 -7.20 3.03
N ARG A 142 -18.80 -8.02 3.99
CA ARG A 142 -19.33 -9.38 4.13
C ARG A 142 -20.82 -9.25 4.43
N THR A 143 -21.66 -9.28 3.42
CA THR A 143 -23.10 -9.51 3.54
C THR A 143 -23.29 -10.98 3.88
N GLY A 144 -23.05 -11.32 5.14
CA GLY A 144 -23.22 -12.66 5.65
C GLY A 144 -23.61 -12.57 7.11
N PHE A 145 -24.92 -12.58 7.35
CA PHE A 145 -25.44 -13.14 8.59
C PHE A 145 -24.84 -14.55 8.71
N GLN A 146 -24.03 -14.77 9.74
CA GLN A 146 -23.71 -16.10 10.23
C GLN A 146 -24.11 -16.09 11.71
N TYR A 147 -25.31 -16.59 11.99
CA TYR A 147 -25.63 -17.37 13.18
C TYR A 147 -25.87 -18.82 12.70
N PRO A 148 -25.63 -19.86 13.51
CA PRO A 148 -25.17 -19.86 14.89
C PRO A 148 -23.68 -20.14 15.07
#